data_AF-A0ABD2V1J3-F1
#
_entry.id   AF-A0ABD2V1J3-F1
#
_cell.length_a   1.000
_cell.length_b   1.000
_cell.length_c   1.000
_cell.angle_alpha   90.00
_cell.angle_beta   90.00
_cell.angle_gamma   90.00
#
_symmetry.space_group_name_H-M   'P 1'
#
loop_
_entity.id
_entity.type
_entity.pdbx_description
1 polymer ?
#
loop_
_entity_poly.entity_id
_entity_poly.type
_entity_poly.pdbx_seq_one_letter_code
_entity_poly.pdbx_strand_id
1 'polypeptide(L)'
;MNGDTFHNRNSSSSTLSKRNSTERKGDVTEMKKKSASATATEVGGYGRWLGNAYFMKWRMEDVFGVVKYHPIPCIFAASLLFFMGVEYTLRMIPASAPPFDLGFIVTVPLNRLLAAKPALNTLFAGLNTVFVAMQTAYILGTFLIEGRPRATISALFMFTFRGILGYATQLPLPEDFLGSGVDFPVGNVSFFLFYSGHVAASVIASLDMKRMQRWEMARVFDALNVLQVVRLLSTRGHYTIDLAVGIGAGILFDSMAGNYVETRTKLSAANGIGVEYSPKHENGVKYQSVSSD
;
A
#
# COMPACT_ATOMS: atom_id res chain seq x y z
N MET A 1 14.72 -23.26 -46.77
CA MET A 1 15.12 -22.12 -47.62
C MET A 1 14.01 -21.87 -48.62
N ASN A 2 13.43 -20.66 -48.57
CA ASN A 2 12.77 -19.84 -49.60
C ASN A 2 11.83 -20.52 -50.60
N GLY A 3 10.65 -20.01 -50.92
CA GLY A 3 10.09 -18.67 -50.76
C GLY A 3 9.05 -18.47 -51.87
N ASP A 4 7.97 -17.75 -51.55
CA ASP A 4 6.83 -17.46 -52.40
C ASP A 4 7.19 -16.75 -53.72
N THR A 5 6.42 -16.95 -54.80
CA THR A 5 5.94 -15.83 -55.63
C THR A 5 4.71 -16.18 -56.48
N PHE A 6 3.76 -15.25 -56.45
CA PHE A 6 2.52 -15.13 -57.22
C PHE A 6 2.73 -14.99 -58.75
N HIS A 7 1.78 -15.49 -59.56
CA HIS A 7 1.34 -14.84 -60.81
C HIS A 7 -0.11 -15.19 -61.21
N ASN A 8 -0.99 -14.19 -61.04
CA ASN A 8 -1.96 -13.63 -61.99
C ASN A 8 -2.59 -14.51 -63.10
N ARG A 9 -3.94 -14.61 -63.14
CA ARG A 9 -4.70 -14.78 -64.39
C ARG A 9 -6.15 -14.28 -64.31
N ASN A 10 -6.46 -13.33 -65.20
CA ASN A 10 -7.78 -12.82 -65.58
C ASN A 10 -8.77 -13.92 -65.98
N SER A 11 -10.07 -13.70 -65.74
CA SER A 11 -11.10 -13.75 -66.79
C SER A 11 -12.48 -13.34 -66.24
N SER A 12 -13.33 -12.93 -67.17
CA SER A 12 -14.37 -11.93 -67.01
C SER A 12 -15.77 -12.50 -67.23
N SER A 13 -16.78 -11.70 -66.84
CA SER A 13 -18.17 -11.69 -67.33
C SER A 13 -19.12 -12.72 -66.70
N SER A 14 -20.43 -12.51 -66.58
CA SER A 14 -21.35 -11.35 -66.57
C SER A 14 -22.77 -11.92 -66.44
N THR A 15 -23.69 -11.21 -65.78
CA THR A 15 -25.17 -11.18 -66.03
C THR A 15 -25.76 -10.22 -64.98
N LEU A 16 -26.12 -8.97 -65.30
CA LEU A 16 -27.44 -8.45 -65.77
C LEU A 16 -28.62 -8.96 -64.92
N SER A 17 -29.64 -8.21 -64.49
CA SER A 17 -30.27 -6.92 -64.88
C SER A 17 -31.40 -6.66 -63.84
N LYS A 18 -31.74 -5.46 -63.35
CA LYS A 18 -32.61 -4.39 -63.93
C LYS A 18 -32.74 -3.34 -62.79
N ARG A 19 -32.37 -2.06 -62.95
CA ARG A 19 -33.01 -0.96 -63.70
C ARG A 19 -34.41 -0.58 -63.17
N ASN A 20 -34.50 0.61 -62.57
CA ASN A 20 -35.51 1.59 -62.93
C ASN A 20 -34.91 3.00 -62.83
N SER A 21 -35.25 3.80 -63.83
CA SER A 21 -34.60 5.03 -64.26
C SER A 21 -35.67 6.05 -64.64
N THR A 22 -35.44 7.30 -64.28
CA THR A 22 -35.90 8.53 -64.97
C THR A 22 -35.08 9.67 -64.35
N GLU A 23 -33.98 10.18 -64.94
CA GLU A 23 -33.86 11.14 -66.08
C GLU A 23 -34.80 12.36 -65.99
N ARG A 24 -34.43 13.62 -66.31
CA ARG A 24 -33.16 14.37 -66.51
C ARG A 24 -33.56 15.80 -66.98
N LYS A 25 -32.67 16.78 -66.79
CA LYS A 25 -32.45 18.11 -67.47
C LYS A 25 -32.30 19.22 -66.41
N GLY A 26 -31.17 19.89 -66.21
CA GLY A 26 -30.29 20.61 -67.15
C GLY A 26 -30.90 21.99 -67.41
N ASP A 27 -30.35 23.16 -67.04
CA ASP A 27 -29.07 23.73 -67.45
C ASP A 27 -28.78 25.09 -66.72
N VAL A 28 -27.64 25.20 -66.03
CA VAL A 28 -26.59 26.27 -66.02
C VAL A 28 -26.99 27.74 -66.35
N THR A 29 -26.75 28.76 -65.51
CA THR A 29 -25.53 29.65 -65.49
C THR A 29 -25.61 30.64 -64.29
N GLU A 30 -24.59 30.70 -63.43
CA GLU A 30 -23.62 31.83 -63.21
C GLU A 30 -24.19 33.05 -62.42
N MET A 31 -23.69 33.47 -61.24
CA MET A 31 -22.38 34.08 -61.00
C MET A 31 -21.83 33.99 -59.55
N LYS A 32 -20.50 33.93 -59.51
CA LYS A 32 -19.53 34.05 -58.40
C LYS A 32 -19.86 35.07 -57.28
N LYS A 33 -19.52 34.67 -56.04
CA LYS A 33 -18.42 35.30 -55.28
C LYS A 33 -17.82 34.35 -54.24
N LYS A 34 -16.60 33.86 -54.52
CA LYS A 34 -15.63 33.36 -53.54
C LYS A 34 -14.81 34.57 -53.10
N SER A 35 -14.64 34.81 -51.78
CA SER A 35 -13.32 35.02 -51.15
C SER A 35 -13.44 35.42 -49.68
N ALA A 36 -12.55 34.83 -48.88
CA ALA A 36 -11.94 35.26 -47.61
C ALA A 36 -12.88 35.54 -46.41
N SER A 37 -12.87 34.72 -45.36
CA SER A 37 -11.78 34.46 -44.39
C SER A 37 -11.52 35.61 -43.41
N ALA A 38 -11.78 35.28 -42.15
CA ALA A 38 -11.17 35.76 -40.91
C ALA A 38 -11.54 37.16 -40.38
N THR A 39 -12.31 37.17 -39.29
CA THR A 39 -11.73 37.59 -38.00
C THR A 39 -12.52 36.97 -36.84
N ALA A 40 -11.78 36.31 -35.97
CA ALA A 40 -12.24 35.61 -34.79
C ALA A 40 -12.71 36.58 -33.70
N THR A 41 -13.64 36.12 -32.87
CA THR A 41 -13.45 36.28 -31.42
C THR A 41 -13.94 35.01 -30.74
N GLU A 42 -12.97 34.20 -30.35
CA GLU A 42 -13.10 32.99 -29.57
C GLU A 42 -13.79 33.27 -28.24
N VAL A 43 -15.01 32.74 -28.04
CA VAL A 43 -15.60 32.56 -26.70
C VAL A 43 -16.18 31.13 -26.60
N GLY A 44 -15.46 30.14 -27.14
CA GLY A 44 -15.97 28.77 -27.30
C GLY A 44 -15.10 27.65 -26.71
N GLY A 45 -13.96 27.97 -26.09
CA GLY A 45 -13.02 26.97 -25.58
C GLY A 45 -13.24 26.58 -24.12
N TYR A 46 -13.51 27.55 -23.24
CA TYR A 46 -13.58 27.31 -21.79
C TYR A 46 -14.86 26.61 -21.33
N GLY A 47 -16.02 26.93 -21.94
CA GLY A 47 -17.31 26.33 -21.58
C GLY A 47 -17.43 24.84 -21.94
N ARG A 48 -16.78 24.42 -23.04
CA ARG A 48 -16.79 23.01 -23.48
C ARG A 48 -15.85 22.12 -22.66
N TRP A 49 -14.78 22.70 -22.10
CA TRP A 49 -13.82 21.99 -21.25
C TRP A 49 -14.36 21.75 -19.84
N LEU A 50 -15.00 22.76 -19.23
CA LEU A 50 -15.68 22.60 -17.93
C LEU A 50 -16.92 21.71 -18.04
N GLY A 51 -17.71 21.83 -19.11
CA GLY A 51 -18.93 21.03 -19.31
C GLY A 51 -18.71 19.53 -19.49
N ASN A 52 -17.47 19.08 -19.71
CA ASN A 52 -17.13 17.66 -19.81
C ASN A 52 -16.29 17.16 -18.60
N ALA A 53 -16.12 17.99 -17.58
CA ALA A 53 -15.42 17.60 -16.37
C ALA A 53 -16.21 16.54 -15.59
N TYR A 54 -15.53 15.49 -15.13
CA TYR A 54 -16.16 14.33 -14.50
C TYR A 54 -17.02 14.70 -13.29
N PHE A 55 -16.59 15.69 -12.49
CA PHE A 55 -17.33 16.16 -11.32
C PHE A 55 -18.63 16.92 -11.66
N MET A 56 -18.78 17.45 -12.86
CA MET A 56 -20.05 18.08 -13.29
C MET A 56 -21.13 17.04 -13.61
N LYS A 57 -20.76 15.76 -13.74
CA LYS A 57 -21.70 14.64 -13.94
C LYS A 57 -22.18 14.05 -12.63
N TRP A 58 -21.61 14.46 -11.49
CA TRP A 58 -21.95 13.92 -10.18
C TRP A 58 -23.31 14.45 -9.71
N ARG A 59 -24.17 13.53 -9.31
CA ARG A 59 -25.42 13.80 -8.61
C ARG A 59 -25.19 13.72 -7.10
N MET A 60 -26.12 14.29 -6.33
CA MET A 60 -26.11 14.14 -4.86
C MET A 60 -26.06 12.65 -4.45
N GLU A 61 -26.75 11.79 -5.20
CA GLU A 61 -26.75 10.34 -5.02
C GLU A 61 -25.34 9.72 -5.18
N ASP A 62 -24.54 10.21 -6.14
CA ASP A 62 -23.16 9.73 -6.35
C ASP A 62 -22.25 10.15 -5.18
N VAL A 63 -22.43 11.36 -4.64
CA VAL A 63 -21.67 11.85 -3.48
C VAL A 63 -21.98 11.01 -2.24
N PHE A 64 -23.27 10.77 -1.95
CA PHE A 64 -23.67 9.88 -0.85
C PHE A 64 -23.23 8.43 -1.09
N GLY A 65 -23.24 7.98 -2.34
CA GLY A 65 -22.70 6.69 -2.75
C GLY A 65 -21.22 6.56 -2.42
N VAL A 66 -20.41 7.55 -2.77
CA VAL A 66 -18.96 7.54 -2.46
C VAL A 66 -18.72 7.48 -0.95
N VAL A 67 -19.44 8.26 -0.14
CA VAL A 67 -19.30 8.22 1.33
C VAL A 67 -19.69 6.85 1.91
N LYS A 68 -20.76 6.25 1.38
CA LYS A 68 -21.28 4.96 1.86
C LYS A 68 -20.42 3.76 1.44
N TYR A 69 -19.98 3.73 0.18
CA TYR A 69 -19.27 2.59 -0.40
C TYR A 69 -17.74 2.73 -0.36
N HIS A 70 -17.23 3.95 -0.23
CA HIS A 70 -15.79 4.24 -0.14
C HIS A 70 -15.45 5.15 1.06
N PRO A 71 -15.79 4.75 2.30
CA PRO A 71 -15.57 5.58 3.49
C PRO A 71 -14.08 5.85 3.75
N ILE A 72 -13.18 4.92 3.40
CA ILE A 72 -11.74 5.07 3.60
C ILE A 72 -11.19 6.28 2.81
N PRO A 73 -11.32 6.34 1.46
CA PRO A 73 -10.94 7.54 0.71
C PRO A 73 -11.54 8.85 1.24
N CYS A 74 -12.79 8.84 1.70
CA CYS A 74 -13.42 10.02 2.30
C CYS A 74 -12.73 10.47 3.60
N ILE A 75 -12.42 9.54 4.50
CA ILE A 75 -11.67 9.83 5.73
C ILE A 75 -10.28 10.37 5.38
N PHE A 76 -9.60 9.79 4.40
CA PHE A 76 -8.30 10.29 3.94
C PHE A 76 -8.40 11.71 3.34
N ALA A 77 -9.43 11.98 2.53
CA ALA A 77 -9.66 13.31 1.98
C ALA A 77 -9.95 14.35 3.07
N ALA A 78 -10.80 14.02 4.03
CA ALA A 78 -11.08 14.89 5.18
C ALA A 78 -9.82 15.12 6.03
N SER A 79 -9.04 14.07 6.28
CA SER A 79 -7.78 14.16 7.02
C SER A 79 -6.75 15.01 6.28
N LEU A 80 -6.63 14.87 4.96
CA LEU A 80 -5.75 15.69 4.13
C LEU A 80 -6.10 17.17 4.26
N LEU A 81 -7.37 17.53 4.10
CA LEU A 81 -7.82 18.93 4.23
C LEU A 81 -7.55 19.48 5.63
N PHE A 82 -7.80 18.67 6.67
CA PHE A 82 -7.47 19.04 8.04
C PHE A 82 -5.97 19.30 8.21
N PHE A 83 -5.11 18.37 7.76
CA PHE A 83 -3.66 18.50 7.91
C PHE A 83 -3.06 19.63 7.06
N MET A 84 -3.62 19.94 5.89
CA MET A 84 -3.27 21.15 5.14
C MET A 84 -3.53 22.41 5.97
N GLY A 85 -4.65 22.48 6.68
CA GLY A 85 -4.92 23.58 7.61
C GLY A 85 -3.94 23.63 8.78
N VAL A 86 -3.63 22.47 9.37
CA VAL A 86 -2.66 22.35 10.46
C VAL A 86 -1.27 22.78 10.00
N GLU A 87 -0.84 22.41 8.80
CA GLU A 87 0.47 22.74 8.22
C GLU A 87 0.75 24.24 8.22
N TYR A 88 -0.25 25.07 7.87
CA TYR A 88 -0.12 26.53 7.92
C TYR A 88 0.02 27.12 9.34
N THR A 89 -0.27 26.33 10.37
CA THR A 89 -0.20 26.74 11.78
C THR A 89 0.90 26.03 12.57
N LEU A 90 1.59 25.06 11.96
CA LEU A 90 2.68 24.33 12.58
C LEU A 90 3.90 25.24 12.77
N ARG A 91 4.31 25.41 14.02
CA ARG A 91 5.58 26.07 14.34
C ARG A 91 6.71 25.09 14.13
N MET A 92 7.71 25.49 13.35
CA MET A 92 8.93 24.72 13.18
C MET A 92 9.65 24.56 14.52
N ILE A 93 10.14 23.36 14.78
CA ILE A 93 10.93 23.04 15.97
C ILE A 93 12.36 23.58 15.74
N PRO A 94 12.97 24.27 16.72
CA PRO A 94 14.34 24.74 16.58
C PRO A 94 15.33 23.60 16.30
N ALA A 95 16.39 23.86 15.54
CA ALA A 95 17.40 22.86 15.21
C ALA A 95 18.15 22.30 16.44
N SER A 96 18.14 23.02 17.56
CA SER A 96 18.75 22.62 18.83
C SER A 96 17.82 21.80 19.73
N ALA A 97 16.55 21.64 19.37
CA ALA A 97 15.57 20.92 20.18
C ALA A 97 15.47 19.46 19.72
N PRO A 98 15.16 18.52 20.63
CA PRO A 98 14.91 17.13 20.25
C PRO A 98 13.69 17.02 19.33
N PRO A 99 13.59 15.95 18.52
CA PRO A 99 12.41 15.72 17.69
C PRO A 99 11.13 15.72 18.51
N PHE A 100 10.13 16.46 18.04
CA PHE A 100 8.80 16.46 18.67
C PHE A 100 8.08 15.15 18.35
N ASP A 101 7.62 14.48 19.40
CA ASP A 101 6.98 13.17 19.29
C ASP A 101 5.65 13.15 20.05
N LEU A 102 4.55 13.31 19.31
CA LEU A 102 3.20 13.42 19.88
C LEU A 102 2.79 12.14 20.62
N GLY A 103 3.15 10.96 20.11
CA GLY A 103 2.84 9.69 20.79
C GLY A 103 3.57 9.55 22.12
N PHE A 104 4.79 10.07 22.24
CA PHE A 104 5.45 10.15 23.55
C PHE A 104 4.72 11.12 24.48
N ILE A 105 4.36 12.32 24.01
CA ILE A 105 3.67 13.33 24.82
C ILE A 105 2.40 12.76 25.47
N VAL A 106 1.62 12.00 24.70
CA VAL A 106 0.42 11.32 25.20
C VAL A 106 0.74 10.24 26.24
N THR A 107 1.92 9.60 26.14
CA THR A 107 2.35 8.52 27.04
C THR A 107 3.26 8.98 28.19
N VAL A 108 3.54 10.28 28.33
CA VAL A 108 4.33 10.85 29.45
C VAL A 108 3.86 10.40 30.84
N PRO A 109 2.55 10.34 31.15
CA PRO A 109 2.11 9.86 32.46
C PRO A 109 2.56 8.41 32.74
N LEU A 110 2.52 7.56 31.73
CA LEU A 110 2.97 6.17 31.82
C LEU A 110 4.49 6.10 31.91
N ASN A 111 5.23 6.92 31.15
CA ASN A 111 6.69 7.05 31.28
C ASN A 111 7.10 7.37 32.72
N ARG A 112 6.47 8.38 33.33
CA ARG A 112 6.74 8.77 34.72
C ARG A 112 6.42 7.65 35.71
N LEU A 113 5.33 6.90 35.49
CA LEU A 113 4.98 5.75 36.32
C LEU A 113 6.04 4.63 36.22
N LEU A 114 6.52 4.35 35.00
CA LEU A 114 7.56 3.35 34.76
C LEU A 114 8.91 3.75 35.36
N ALA A 115 9.27 5.03 35.25
CA ALA A 115 10.46 5.59 35.88
C ALA A 115 10.40 5.48 37.41
N ALA A 116 9.23 5.76 38.01
CA ALA A 116 9.02 5.65 39.45
C ALA A 116 8.98 4.19 39.96
N LYS A 117 8.68 3.22 39.10
CA LYS A 117 8.58 1.80 39.46
C LYS A 117 9.41 0.91 38.53
N PRO A 118 10.75 0.85 38.72
CA PRO A 118 11.65 0.09 37.83
C PRO A 118 11.30 -1.39 37.69
N ALA A 119 10.79 -2.03 38.75
CA ALA A 119 10.34 -3.42 38.70
C ALA A 119 9.19 -3.64 37.68
N LEU A 120 8.29 -2.67 37.57
CA LEU A 120 7.18 -2.69 36.62
C LEU A 120 7.67 -2.48 35.18
N ASN A 121 8.67 -1.60 34.98
CA ASN A 121 9.35 -1.46 33.69
C ASN A 121 10.01 -2.78 33.26
N THR A 122 10.76 -3.42 34.17
CA THR A 122 11.42 -4.71 33.89
C THR A 122 10.41 -5.82 33.60
N LEU A 123 9.26 -5.85 34.30
CA LEU A 123 8.20 -6.80 34.01
C LEU A 123 7.65 -6.59 32.58
N PHE A 124 7.31 -5.36 32.20
CA PHE A 124 6.82 -5.06 30.86
C PHE A 124 7.88 -5.30 29.78
N ALA A 125 9.15 -5.04 30.08
CA ALA A 125 10.28 -5.40 29.22
C ALA A 125 10.34 -6.91 28.99
N GLY A 126 10.24 -7.71 30.05
CA GLY A 126 10.19 -9.17 29.98
C GLY A 126 9.02 -9.67 29.14
N LEU A 127 7.82 -9.14 29.35
CA LEU A 127 6.63 -9.50 28.55
C LEU A 127 6.80 -9.15 27.07
N ASN A 128 7.38 -7.98 26.78
CA ASN A 128 7.69 -7.56 25.42
C ASN A 128 8.69 -8.52 24.77
N THR A 129 9.74 -8.91 25.48
CA THR A 129 10.75 -9.88 25.00
C THR A 129 10.13 -11.26 24.73
N VAL A 130 9.24 -11.74 25.61
CA VAL A 130 8.48 -12.98 25.37
C VAL A 130 7.64 -12.87 24.10
N PHE A 131 6.94 -11.75 23.91
CA PHE A 131 6.12 -11.55 22.71
C PHE A 131 6.97 -11.54 21.43
N VAL A 132 8.16 -10.95 21.46
CA VAL A 132 9.10 -10.95 20.33
C VAL A 132 9.62 -12.36 20.03
N ALA A 133 9.90 -13.15 21.08
CA ALA A 133 10.24 -14.56 20.92
C ALA A 133 9.07 -15.34 20.28
N MET A 134 7.82 -15.08 20.68
CA MET A 134 6.64 -15.69 20.07
C MET A 134 6.50 -15.32 18.59
N GLN A 135 6.73 -14.06 18.21
CA GLN A 135 6.72 -13.62 16.80
C GLN A 135 7.76 -14.40 15.99
N THR A 136 8.98 -14.49 16.52
CA THR A 136 10.10 -15.20 15.87
C THR A 136 9.80 -16.69 15.72
N ALA A 137 9.35 -17.33 16.79
CA ALA A 137 8.98 -18.74 16.80
C ALA A 137 7.83 -19.04 15.82
N TYR A 138 6.82 -18.16 15.75
CA TYR A 138 5.74 -18.30 14.79
C TYR A 138 6.25 -18.20 13.35
N ILE A 139 6.96 -17.12 12.99
CA ILE A 139 7.45 -16.87 11.63
C ILE A 139 8.40 -17.98 11.14
N LEU A 140 9.28 -18.47 12.02
CA LEU A 140 10.16 -19.59 11.68
C LEU A 140 9.39 -20.91 11.63
N GLY A 141 8.46 -21.13 12.55
CA GLY A 141 7.61 -22.32 12.58
C GLY A 141 6.74 -22.47 11.34
N THR A 142 6.16 -21.37 10.83
CA THR A 142 5.37 -21.41 9.58
C THR A 142 6.20 -21.87 8.39
N PHE A 143 7.49 -21.56 8.36
CA PHE A 143 8.37 -22.04 7.29
C PHE A 143 8.89 -23.46 7.54
N LEU A 144 9.48 -23.71 8.71
CA LEU A 144 10.19 -24.96 9.00
C LEU A 144 9.24 -26.15 9.24
N ILE A 145 8.06 -25.89 9.83
CA ILE A 145 7.11 -26.95 10.20
C ILE A 145 5.97 -27.01 9.18
N GLU A 146 5.41 -25.86 8.80
CA GLU A 146 4.24 -25.83 7.92
C GLU A 146 4.59 -25.70 6.42
N GLY A 147 5.86 -25.46 6.08
CA GLY A 147 6.31 -25.32 4.68
C GLY A 147 5.81 -24.05 3.98
N ARG A 148 5.38 -23.03 4.73
CA ARG A 148 4.82 -21.77 4.21
C ARG A 148 5.87 -20.65 4.31
N PRO A 149 6.63 -20.35 3.25
CA PRO A 149 7.78 -19.46 3.33
C PRO A 149 7.43 -17.97 3.35
N ARG A 150 6.18 -17.58 3.02
CA ARG A 150 5.79 -16.18 2.81
C ARG A 150 6.10 -15.29 4.01
N ALA A 151 5.72 -15.69 5.23
CA ALA A 151 5.98 -14.89 6.44
C ALA A 151 7.48 -14.70 6.69
N THR A 152 8.29 -15.73 6.46
CA THR A 152 9.74 -15.67 6.60
C THR A 152 10.39 -14.77 5.55
N ILE A 153 9.97 -14.86 4.28
CA ILE A 153 10.44 -13.97 3.22
C ILE A 153 10.09 -12.51 3.53
N SER A 154 8.87 -12.28 4.03
CA SER A 154 8.41 -10.95 4.47
C SER A 154 9.32 -10.39 5.57
N ALA A 155 9.64 -11.21 6.58
CA ALA A 155 10.53 -10.84 7.67
C ALA A 155 11.96 -10.57 7.18
N LEU A 156 12.47 -11.36 6.23
CA LEU A 156 13.78 -11.14 5.61
C LEU A 156 13.82 -9.78 4.90
N PHE A 157 12.86 -9.49 4.02
CA PHE A 157 12.78 -8.18 3.36
C PHE A 157 12.69 -7.05 4.38
N MET A 158 11.80 -7.16 5.35
CA MET A 158 11.60 -6.16 6.38
C MET A 158 12.89 -5.88 7.17
N PHE A 159 13.55 -6.90 7.72
CA PHE A 159 14.78 -6.70 8.50
C PHE A 159 15.96 -6.21 7.66
N THR A 160 16.08 -6.64 6.39
CA THR A 160 17.12 -6.12 5.48
C THR A 160 16.91 -4.63 5.22
N PHE A 161 15.70 -4.21 4.85
CA PHE A 161 15.41 -2.80 4.59
C PHE A 161 15.49 -1.96 5.87
N ARG A 162 15.07 -2.50 7.02
CA ARG A 162 15.29 -1.85 8.32
C ARG A 162 16.77 -1.61 8.58
N GLY A 163 17.63 -2.59 8.31
CA GLY A 163 19.08 -2.44 8.47
C GLY A 163 19.66 -1.33 7.59
N ILE A 164 19.25 -1.29 6.32
CA ILE A 164 19.70 -0.27 5.36
C ILE A 164 19.21 1.12 5.78
N LEU A 165 17.92 1.28 6.05
CA LEU A 165 17.31 2.57 6.38
C LEU A 165 17.78 3.09 7.74
N GLY A 166 17.87 2.22 8.74
CA GLY A 166 18.36 2.60 10.07
C GLY A 166 19.86 2.95 10.07
N TYR A 167 20.65 2.43 9.13
CA TYR A 167 22.02 2.88 8.92
C TYR A 167 22.08 4.21 8.16
N ALA A 168 21.27 4.35 7.10
CA ALA A 168 21.22 5.57 6.29
C ALA A 168 20.65 6.77 7.06
N THR A 169 19.80 6.54 8.07
CA THR A 169 19.21 7.58 8.91
C THR A 169 19.04 7.08 10.34
N GLN A 170 19.85 7.64 11.24
CA GLN A 170 19.80 7.36 12.67
C GLN A 170 19.05 8.46 13.39
N LEU A 171 18.08 8.08 14.22
CA LEU A 171 17.39 9.00 15.10
C LEU A 171 18.13 9.06 16.44
N PRO A 172 18.26 10.26 17.06
CA PRO A 172 18.94 10.40 18.33
C PRO A 172 18.19 9.66 19.44
N LEU A 173 18.93 9.08 20.37
CA LEU A 173 18.37 8.48 21.58
C LEU A 173 17.77 9.58 22.47
N PRO A 174 16.47 9.52 22.82
CA PRO A 174 15.89 10.50 23.75
C PRO A 174 16.48 10.38 25.15
N GLU A 175 16.63 11.52 25.85
CA GLU A 175 17.15 11.55 27.23
C GLU A 175 16.24 10.80 28.22
N ASP A 176 14.92 10.78 27.98
CA ASP A 176 13.96 10.06 28.84
C ASP A 176 13.84 8.56 28.51
N PHE A 177 14.83 7.98 27.81
CA PHE A 177 14.83 6.56 27.48
C PHE A 177 14.93 5.67 28.72
N LEU A 178 13.96 4.79 28.89
CA LEU A 178 13.88 3.83 29.98
C LEU A 178 14.23 2.42 29.49
N GLY A 179 15.52 2.12 29.41
CA GLY A 179 16.01 0.78 29.09
C GLY A 179 15.84 -0.21 30.26
N SER A 180 15.73 -1.49 29.94
CA SER A 180 15.83 -2.60 30.89
C SER A 180 16.83 -3.64 30.40
N GLY A 181 17.56 -4.29 31.31
CA GLY A 181 18.53 -5.34 30.95
C GLY A 181 17.91 -6.60 30.32
N VAL A 182 16.58 -6.70 30.33
CA VAL A 182 15.82 -7.79 29.68
C VAL A 182 15.19 -7.36 28.35
N ASP A 183 15.41 -6.12 27.89
CA ASP A 183 14.97 -5.67 26.57
C ASP A 183 15.72 -6.42 25.47
N PHE A 184 14.98 -6.97 24.50
CA PHE A 184 15.56 -7.67 23.37
C PHE A 184 15.59 -6.80 22.10
N PRO A 185 16.73 -6.75 21.37
CA PRO A 185 18.03 -7.41 21.64
C PRO A 185 18.76 -6.91 22.91
N VAL A 186 19.35 -7.86 23.64
CA VAL A 186 20.07 -7.64 24.90
C VAL A 186 21.48 -7.09 24.62
N GLY A 187 21.87 -6.02 25.31
CA GLY A 187 23.22 -5.46 25.25
C GLY A 187 23.32 -4.13 24.49
N ASN A 188 24.49 -3.50 24.58
CA ASN A 188 24.78 -2.16 24.03
C ASN A 188 24.95 -2.17 22.50
N VAL A 189 24.05 -2.88 21.80
CA VAL A 189 23.95 -2.88 20.35
C VAL A 189 23.15 -1.65 19.96
N SER A 190 23.55 -0.91 18.92
CA SER A 190 22.84 0.31 18.47
C SER A 190 21.38 0.01 18.13
N PHE A 191 20.51 0.13 19.13
CA PHE A 191 19.15 -0.44 19.18
C PHE A 191 18.11 0.38 18.40
N PHE A 192 18.48 1.60 18.00
CA PHE A 192 17.59 2.59 17.41
C PHE A 192 17.70 2.62 15.89
N LEU A 193 17.48 1.47 15.25
CA LEU A 193 17.31 1.42 13.79
C LEU A 193 15.87 1.81 13.44
N PHE A 194 15.74 2.88 12.67
CA PHE A 194 14.49 3.24 12.00
C PHE A 194 14.15 2.19 10.94
N TYR A 195 12.93 1.66 10.84
CA TYR A 195 11.71 1.82 11.65
C TYR A 195 11.55 0.66 12.66
N SER A 196 10.45 0.58 13.42
CA SER A 196 10.25 -0.50 14.41
C SER A 196 9.98 -1.87 13.78
N GLY A 197 10.95 -2.76 13.88
CA GLY A 197 10.86 -4.14 13.38
C GLY A 197 10.06 -5.08 14.28
N HIS A 198 9.91 -4.80 15.58
CA HIS A 198 9.03 -5.61 16.44
C HIS A 198 7.56 -5.43 16.05
N VAL A 199 7.17 -4.19 15.79
CA VAL A 199 5.83 -3.87 15.29
C VAL A 199 5.63 -4.47 13.89
N ALA A 200 6.61 -4.33 13.00
CA ALA A 200 6.53 -4.90 11.66
C ALA A 200 6.44 -6.43 11.67
N ALA A 201 7.24 -7.12 12.48
CA ALA A 201 7.21 -8.58 12.63
C ALA A 201 5.87 -9.07 13.19
N SER A 202 5.31 -8.37 14.19
CA SER A 202 3.97 -8.65 14.72
C SER A 202 2.89 -8.54 13.65
N VAL A 203 2.95 -7.49 12.82
CA VAL A 203 2.02 -7.30 11.69
C VAL A 203 2.15 -8.42 10.68
N ILE A 204 3.37 -8.80 10.28
CA ILE A 204 3.61 -9.93 9.36
C ILE A 204 3.02 -11.23 9.92
N ALA A 205 3.28 -11.53 11.20
CA ALA A 205 2.74 -12.73 11.84
C ALA A 205 1.19 -12.71 11.88
N SER A 206 0.60 -11.59 12.29
CA SER A 206 -0.86 -11.43 12.34
C SER A 206 -1.52 -11.53 10.95
N LEU A 207 -0.93 -10.93 9.92
CA LEU A 207 -1.42 -11.05 8.54
C LEU A 207 -1.39 -12.49 8.05
N ASP A 208 -0.31 -13.23 8.37
CA ASP A 208 -0.22 -14.65 8.05
C ASP A 208 -1.28 -15.49 8.78
N MET A 209 -1.50 -15.24 10.07
CA MET A 209 -2.55 -15.91 10.85
C MET A 209 -3.95 -15.65 10.27
N LYS A 210 -4.24 -14.40 9.87
CA LYS A 210 -5.50 -14.01 9.24
C LYS A 210 -5.71 -14.73 7.92
N ARG A 211 -4.67 -14.84 7.09
CA ARG A 211 -4.71 -15.63 5.84
C ARG A 211 -5.06 -17.09 6.10
N MET A 212 -4.51 -17.67 7.16
CA MET A 212 -4.80 -19.05 7.56
C MET A 212 -6.09 -19.22 8.37
N GLN A 213 -6.93 -18.19 8.45
CA GLN A 213 -8.17 -18.17 9.22
C GLN A 213 -7.98 -18.45 10.73
N ARG A 214 -6.78 -18.23 11.27
CA ARG A 214 -6.44 -18.33 12.70
C ARG A 214 -6.77 -17.02 13.43
N TRP A 215 -8.02 -16.58 13.31
CA TRP A 215 -8.46 -15.25 13.73
C TRP A 215 -8.23 -14.94 15.21
N GLU A 216 -8.46 -15.91 16.09
CA GLU A 216 -8.24 -15.72 17.53
C GLU A 216 -6.77 -15.43 17.84
N MET A 217 -5.85 -16.21 17.26
CA MET A 217 -4.42 -16.00 17.40
C MET A 217 -3.99 -14.65 16.84
N ALA A 218 -4.53 -14.27 15.67
CA ALA A 218 -4.26 -12.97 15.07
C ALA A 218 -4.74 -11.81 15.95
N ARG A 219 -5.93 -11.91 16.56
CA ARG A 219 -6.45 -10.89 17.49
C ARG A 219 -5.57 -10.77 18.73
N VAL A 220 -5.07 -11.87 19.27
CA VAL A 220 -4.12 -11.86 20.39
C VAL A 220 -2.82 -11.15 19.98
N PHE A 221 -2.27 -11.47 18.81
CA PHE A 221 -1.06 -10.80 18.29
C PHE A 221 -1.29 -9.30 18.05
N ASP A 222 -2.43 -8.92 17.50
CA ASP A 222 -2.79 -7.50 17.32
C ASP A 222 -2.88 -6.78 18.67
N ALA A 223 -3.53 -7.37 19.67
CA ALA A 223 -3.64 -6.79 21.00
C ALA A 223 -2.29 -6.66 21.71
N LEU A 224 -1.46 -7.70 21.64
CA LEU A 224 -0.09 -7.67 22.18
C LEU A 224 0.78 -6.65 21.45
N ASN A 225 0.60 -6.48 20.14
CA ASN A 225 1.30 -5.46 19.36
C ASN A 225 0.89 -4.04 19.77
N VAL A 226 -0.39 -3.79 20.08
CA VAL A 226 -0.83 -2.50 20.64
C VAL A 226 -0.16 -2.24 21.99
N LEU A 227 -0.10 -3.24 22.87
CA LEU A 227 0.61 -3.10 24.15
C LEU A 227 2.10 -2.85 23.96
N GLN A 228 2.71 -3.51 22.98
CA GLN A 228 4.11 -3.30 22.58
C GLN A 228 4.34 -1.88 22.06
N VAL A 229 3.45 -1.33 21.22
CA VAL A 229 3.48 0.06 20.76
C VAL A 229 3.39 1.04 21.94
N VAL A 230 2.42 0.85 22.84
CA VAL A 230 2.25 1.70 24.03
C VAL A 230 3.50 1.67 24.89
N ARG A 231 4.06 0.48 25.12
CA ARG A 231 5.32 0.32 25.87
C ARG A 231 6.44 1.11 25.20
N LEU A 232 6.71 0.86 23.92
CA LEU A 232 7.83 1.45 23.18
C LEU A 232 7.74 2.98 23.14
N LEU A 233 6.53 3.54 23.02
CA LEU A 233 6.30 4.98 23.18
C LEU A 233 6.63 5.42 24.62
N SER A 234 6.02 4.77 25.62
CA SER A 234 6.15 5.16 27.02
C SER A 234 7.57 5.02 27.57
N THR A 235 8.40 4.13 27.04
CA THR A 235 9.81 3.99 27.44
C THR A 235 10.75 4.82 26.56
N ARG A 236 10.22 5.58 25.59
CA ARG A 236 10.97 6.25 24.52
C ARG A 236 11.89 5.33 23.71
N GLY A 237 11.55 4.05 23.65
CA GLY A 237 12.28 3.06 22.85
C GLY A 237 12.09 3.22 21.35
N HIS A 238 11.04 3.93 20.93
CA HIS A 238 10.81 4.29 19.53
C HIS A 238 10.04 5.61 19.43
N TYR A 239 10.32 6.37 18.37
CA TYR A 239 9.48 7.50 18.00
C TYR A 239 8.16 7.01 17.40
N THR A 240 7.10 7.83 17.47
CA THR A 240 5.80 7.50 16.83
C THR A 240 5.96 7.16 15.36
N ILE A 241 6.83 7.88 14.64
CA ILE A 241 7.08 7.63 13.22
C ILE A 241 7.70 6.25 12.97
N ASP A 242 8.59 5.76 13.85
CA ASP A 242 9.19 4.43 13.74
C ASP A 242 8.13 3.34 13.81
N LEU A 243 7.13 3.53 14.68
CA LEU A 243 6.05 2.57 14.91
C LEU A 243 5.07 2.59 13.75
N ALA A 244 4.68 3.79 13.28
CA ALA A 244 3.79 3.95 12.13
C ALA A 244 4.40 3.36 10.84
N VAL A 245 5.68 3.68 10.57
CA VAL A 245 6.40 3.12 9.43
C VAL A 245 6.65 1.62 9.62
N GLY A 246 6.82 1.14 10.86
CA GLY A 246 6.87 -0.30 11.15
C GLY A 246 5.61 -1.05 10.76
N ILE A 247 4.42 -0.50 11.05
CA ILE A 247 3.15 -1.08 10.59
C ILE A 247 3.10 -1.11 9.05
N GLY A 248 3.39 0.04 8.42
CA GLY A 248 3.41 0.16 6.96
C GLY A 248 4.37 -0.81 6.29
N ALA A 249 5.57 -0.96 6.84
CA ALA A 249 6.58 -1.90 6.38
C ALA A 249 6.11 -3.35 6.51
N GLY A 250 5.49 -3.73 7.62
CA GLY A 250 4.93 -5.07 7.79
C GLY A 250 3.92 -5.43 6.69
N ILE A 251 3.02 -4.50 6.37
CA ILE A 251 2.03 -4.67 5.28
C ILE A 251 2.71 -4.70 3.90
N LEU A 252 3.62 -3.76 3.64
CA LEU A 252 4.32 -3.64 2.37
C LEU A 252 5.13 -4.90 2.05
N PHE A 253 5.98 -5.33 2.99
CA PHE A 253 6.85 -6.48 2.77
C PHE A 253 6.08 -7.80 2.73
N ASP A 254 4.96 -7.91 3.46
CA ASP A 254 4.04 -9.04 3.31
C ASP A 254 3.43 -9.11 1.90
N SER A 255 3.02 -7.97 1.36
CA SER A 255 2.50 -7.89 -0.02
C SER A 255 3.59 -8.23 -1.04
N MET A 256 4.80 -7.70 -0.88
CA MET A 256 5.93 -7.99 -1.78
C MET A 256 6.32 -9.47 -1.74
N ALA A 257 6.35 -10.08 -0.55
CA ALA A 257 6.63 -11.50 -0.40
C ALA A 257 5.54 -12.36 -1.03
N GLY A 258 4.27 -11.97 -0.91
CA GLY A 258 3.16 -12.62 -1.60
C GLY A 258 3.36 -12.64 -3.11
N ASN A 259 3.61 -11.47 -3.71
CA ASN A 259 3.87 -11.35 -5.15
C ASN A 259 5.11 -12.16 -5.59
N TYR A 260 6.17 -12.17 -4.78
CA TYR A 260 7.37 -12.95 -5.05
C TYR A 260 7.08 -14.46 -5.09
N VAL A 261 6.42 -14.99 -4.07
CA VAL A 261 6.08 -16.42 -3.97
C VAL A 261 5.17 -16.82 -5.13
N GLU A 262 4.12 -16.05 -5.39
CA GLU A 262 3.19 -16.33 -6.49
C GLU A 262 3.90 -16.36 -7.86
N THR A 263 4.76 -15.38 -8.12
CA THR A 263 5.53 -15.30 -9.37
C THR A 263 6.46 -16.51 -9.51
N ARG A 264 7.14 -16.90 -8.44
CA ARG A 264 8.05 -18.05 -8.45
C ARG A 264 7.32 -19.37 -8.64
N THR A 265 6.17 -19.56 -8.01
CA THR A 265 5.33 -20.74 -8.21
C THR A 265 4.87 -20.86 -9.66
N LYS A 266 4.41 -19.76 -10.27
CA LYS A 266 4.00 -19.74 -11.69
C LYS A 266 5.16 -20.08 -12.63
N LEU A 267 6.36 -19.54 -12.37
CA LEU A 267 7.56 -19.83 -13.18
C LEU A 267 8.01 -21.29 -13.06
N SER A 268 7.99 -21.86 -11.85
CA SER A 268 8.33 -23.26 -11.62
C SER A 268 7.35 -24.20 -12.34
N ALA A 269 6.05 -23.90 -12.28
CA ALA A 269 5.03 -24.65 -13.01
C ALA A 269 5.23 -24.56 -14.54
N ALA A 270 5.56 -23.39 -15.06
CA ALA A 270 5.82 -23.18 -16.49
C ALA A 270 7.09 -23.91 -16.99
N ASN A 271 8.12 -24.02 -16.14
CA ASN A 271 9.39 -24.63 -16.50
C ASN A 271 9.44 -26.16 -16.30
N GLY A 272 8.36 -26.80 -15.87
CA GLY A 272 8.33 -28.24 -15.57
C GLY A 272 9.24 -28.65 -14.39
N ILE A 273 9.79 -27.68 -13.66
CA ILE A 273 10.56 -27.90 -12.44
C ILE A 273 9.56 -27.86 -11.30
N GLY A 274 8.90 -29.00 -11.08
CA GLY A 274 7.89 -29.16 -10.03
C GLY A 274 8.51 -29.04 -8.64
N VAL A 275 8.68 -27.81 -8.14
CA VAL A 275 8.68 -27.54 -6.71
C VAL A 275 7.24 -27.25 -6.34
N GLU A 276 6.48 -28.32 -6.11
CA GLU A 276 5.09 -28.22 -5.66
C GLU A 276 5.08 -27.69 -4.21
N TYR A 277 5.03 -26.38 -4.05
CA TYR A 277 4.53 -25.79 -2.81
C TYR A 277 3.03 -26.06 -2.79
N SER A 278 2.60 -27.05 -2.00
CA SER A 278 1.20 -27.45 -1.89
C SER A 278 0.39 -26.25 -1.35
N PRO A 279 -0.46 -25.60 -2.17
CA PRO A 279 -1.28 -24.49 -1.73
C PRO A 279 -2.55 -25.05 -1.10
N LYS A 280 -2.41 -25.92 -0.09
CA LYS A 280 -3.57 -26.34 0.69
C LYS A 280 -3.97 -25.17 1.58
N HIS A 281 -4.94 -24.40 1.09
CA HIS A 281 -5.59 -23.22 1.68
C HIS A 281 -5.10 -21.81 1.28
N GLU A 282 -4.56 -21.61 0.06
CA GLU A 282 -4.23 -20.25 -0.40
C GLU A 282 -5.38 -19.53 -1.15
N ASN A 283 -6.49 -20.23 -1.46
CA ASN A 283 -7.63 -19.64 -2.17
C ASN A 283 -8.80 -19.35 -1.22
N GLY A 284 -8.75 -18.20 -0.56
CA GLY A 284 -9.79 -17.77 0.38
C GLY A 284 -10.24 -16.31 0.26
N VAL A 285 -9.81 -15.55 -0.75
CA VAL A 285 -10.35 -14.20 -1.02
C VAL A 285 -10.40 -13.97 -2.53
N LYS A 286 -11.58 -14.14 -3.12
CA LYS A 286 -11.90 -13.54 -4.42
C LYS A 286 -11.94 -12.02 -4.23
N TYR A 287 -10.98 -11.29 -4.80
CA TYR A 287 -11.23 -9.90 -5.12
C TYR A 287 -12.30 -9.88 -6.20
N GLN A 288 -13.48 -9.38 -5.82
CA GLN A 288 -14.60 -9.20 -6.72
C GLN A 288 -14.20 -8.10 -7.72
N SER A 289 -13.74 -8.51 -8.90
CA SER A 289 -13.65 -7.62 -10.05
C SER A 289 -15.07 -7.23 -10.41
N VAL A 290 -15.44 -5.99 -10.09
CA VAL A 290 -16.66 -5.37 -10.61
C VAL A 290 -16.45 -5.22 -12.11
N SER A 291 -17.04 -6.13 -12.89
CA SER A 291 -17.23 -5.93 -14.32
C SER A 291 -18.35 -4.91 -14.47
N SER A 292 -18.04 -3.81 -15.14
CA SER A 292 -19.03 -2.88 -15.66
C SER A 292 -19.85 -3.58 -16.74
N ASP A 293 -21.14 -3.74 -16.50
CA ASP A 293 -22.20 -3.63 -17.51
C ASP A 293 -23.19 -2.56 -17.01
#